data_AF-A0A7V3STW8-F1
#
_entry.id   AF-A0A7V3STW8-F1
#
_cell.length_a   1.000
_cell.length_b   1.000
_cell.length_c   1.000
_cell.angle_alpha   90.00
_cell.angle_beta   90.00
_cell.angle_gamma   90.00
#
_symmetry.space_group_name_H-M   'P 1'
#
loop_
_entity.id
_entity.type
_entity.pdbx_description
1 polymer ?
#
loop_
_entity_poly.entity_id
_entity_poly.type
_entity_poly.pdbx_seq_one_letter_code
_entity_poly.pdbx_strand_id
1 'polypeptide(L)'
;MERSGDKMKPVLVGIAGDSGSGKSTFVKTLSNLLGEENVREICFDDYHSLDREERKAVKITPLHPRANNLGLAIEHMWLLKQGRKILKPIYDHSTGRFGEPEWVCPVPYIICEGLHTFYFNVLAIQYDLKIYYDTDLELKIIWKIQRDVLDRGYFAEKVIEEIRERQKDIRNFVEPQSQYADILLKLRLHSDNFIAVQWNESTDSHWFENLLNEPGSWEVFQEWYGGKKWNVYSIARKFTLDEVKRSFKIDSSFRIKEKELEPYLVSSLLIATILKQIRDLKDKKEV
;
A
#
# COMPACT_ATOMS: atom_id res chain seq x y z
N MET A 1 -24.12 6.02 -31.29
CA MET A 1 -23.94 4.76 -30.55
C MET A 1 -22.49 4.33 -30.76
N GLU A 2 -21.60 4.74 -29.85
CA GLU A 2 -20.25 4.18 -29.83
C GLU A 2 -20.36 2.68 -29.58
N ARG A 3 -19.76 1.89 -30.47
CA ARG A 3 -19.58 0.46 -30.24
C ARG A 3 -18.90 0.31 -28.89
N SER A 4 -19.46 -0.54 -28.03
CA SER A 4 -18.82 -1.04 -26.82
C SER A 4 -17.56 -1.82 -27.22
N GLY A 5 -16.49 -1.08 -27.53
CA GLY A 5 -15.14 -1.61 -27.45
C GLY A 5 -14.94 -2.05 -26.00
N ASP A 6 -14.41 -3.25 -25.83
CA ASP A 6 -14.26 -3.85 -24.51
C ASP A 6 -13.49 -2.88 -23.62
N LYS A 7 -14.16 -2.37 -22.58
CA LYS A 7 -13.54 -1.37 -21.70
C LYS A 7 -12.58 -2.13 -20.81
N MET A 8 -11.29 -2.02 -21.11
CA MET A 8 -10.20 -2.57 -20.32
C MET A 8 -10.48 -2.41 -18.82
N LYS A 9 -10.63 -3.53 -18.12
CA LYS A 9 -10.81 -3.51 -16.67
C LYS A 9 -9.45 -3.39 -16.00
N PRO A 10 -9.19 -2.33 -15.23
CA PRO A 10 -7.93 -2.17 -14.51
C PRO A 10 -7.75 -3.25 -13.45
N VAL A 11 -6.50 -3.53 -13.08
CA VAL A 11 -6.18 -4.19 -11.82
C VAL A 11 -6.21 -3.13 -10.71
N LEU A 12 -7.16 -3.23 -9.79
CA LEU A 12 -7.28 -2.33 -8.64
C LEU A 12 -6.53 -2.91 -7.44
N VAL A 13 -5.58 -2.13 -6.91
CA VAL A 13 -4.78 -2.50 -5.74
C VAL A 13 -5.07 -1.53 -4.60
N GLY A 14 -5.41 -2.05 -3.43
CA GLY A 14 -5.59 -1.24 -2.22
C GLY A 14 -4.39 -1.41 -1.30
N ILE A 15 -3.80 -0.32 -0.82
CA ILE A 15 -2.66 -0.30 0.09
C ILE A 15 -3.01 0.53 1.33
N ALA A 16 -3.44 -0.14 2.39
CA ALA A 16 -3.78 0.52 3.65
C ALA A 16 -2.56 0.59 4.56
N GLY A 17 -2.48 1.63 5.39
CA GLY A 17 -1.53 1.66 6.48
C GLY A 17 -1.39 3.06 7.06
N ASP A 18 -0.75 3.16 8.22
CA ASP A 18 -0.54 4.43 8.92
C ASP A 18 0.30 5.43 8.09
N SER A 19 0.08 6.72 8.33
CA SER A 19 0.90 7.79 7.77
C SER A 19 2.38 7.60 8.13
N GLY A 20 3.28 7.86 7.18
CA GLY A 20 4.72 7.76 7.43
C GLY A 20 5.28 6.33 7.48
N SER A 21 4.49 5.30 7.18
CA SER A 21 4.98 3.91 7.07
C SER A 21 5.80 3.63 5.80
N GLY A 22 5.91 4.58 4.86
CA GLY A 22 6.66 4.39 3.61
C GLY A 22 5.83 3.89 2.42
N LYS A 23 4.48 3.87 2.55
CA LYS A 23 3.55 3.52 1.45
C LYS A 23 3.84 4.28 0.16
N SER A 24 3.97 5.60 0.19
CA SER A 24 4.18 6.39 -1.03
C SER A 24 5.48 6.01 -1.75
N THR A 25 6.54 5.68 -1.00
CA THR A 25 7.79 5.14 -1.59
C THR A 25 7.54 3.78 -2.23
N PHE A 26 6.76 2.92 -1.57
CA PHE A 26 6.38 1.59 -2.07
C PHE A 26 5.56 1.67 -3.35
N VAL A 27 4.54 2.51 -3.37
CA VAL A 27 3.71 2.79 -4.54
C VAL A 27 4.56 3.31 -5.69
N LYS A 28 5.45 4.28 -5.45
CA LYS A 28 6.37 4.80 -6.47
C LYS A 28 7.28 3.71 -7.04
N THR A 29 7.80 2.83 -6.18
CA THR A 29 8.64 1.70 -6.61
C THR A 29 7.86 0.72 -7.48
N LEU A 30 6.61 0.40 -7.11
CA LEU A 30 5.73 -0.42 -7.94
C LEU A 30 5.41 0.25 -9.29
N SER A 31 5.15 1.56 -9.28
CA SER A 31 4.92 2.36 -10.48
C SER A 31 6.08 2.26 -11.46
N ASN A 32 7.31 2.43 -10.97
CA ASN A 32 8.53 2.29 -11.77
C ASN A 32 8.70 0.88 -12.37
N LEU A 33 8.37 -0.16 -11.59
CA LEU A 33 8.50 -1.56 -12.03
C LEU A 33 7.45 -1.94 -13.09
N LEU A 34 6.23 -1.42 -12.96
CA LEU A 34 5.11 -1.69 -13.87
C LEU A 34 5.09 -0.77 -15.11
N GLY A 35 5.91 0.29 -15.10
CA GLY A 35 5.89 1.38 -16.08
C GLY A 35 4.93 2.48 -15.64
N GLU A 36 5.46 3.68 -15.41
CA GLU A 36 4.70 4.82 -14.87
C GLU A 36 3.48 5.16 -15.74
N GLU A 37 3.55 4.92 -17.05
CA GLU A 37 2.45 5.13 -18.00
C GLU A 37 1.29 4.13 -17.82
N ASN A 38 1.55 2.98 -17.22
CA ASN A 38 0.56 1.91 -17.01
C ASN A 38 -0.10 1.99 -15.62
N VAL A 39 0.39 2.87 -14.74
CA VAL A 39 -0.03 2.96 -13.35
C VAL A 39 -0.70 4.30 -13.08
N ARG A 40 -1.86 4.27 -12.44
CA ARG A 40 -2.44 5.47 -11.84
C ARG A 40 -2.55 5.35 -10.34
N GLU A 41 -1.86 6.24 -9.64
CA GLU A 41 -1.88 6.36 -8.19
C GLU A 41 -3.08 7.20 -7.75
N ILE A 42 -3.76 6.74 -6.69
CA ILE A 42 -4.85 7.47 -6.03
C ILE A 42 -4.53 7.54 -4.54
N CYS A 43 -4.24 8.74 -4.05
CA CYS A 43 -4.07 8.99 -2.63
C CYS A 43 -5.46 9.13 -1.97
N PHE A 44 -5.71 8.36 -0.90
CA PHE A 44 -6.99 8.40 -0.20
C PHE A 44 -7.19 9.66 0.63
N ASP A 45 -6.12 10.43 0.88
CA ASP A 45 -6.20 11.73 1.54
C ASP A 45 -6.95 12.76 0.67
N ASP A 46 -7.02 12.54 -0.66
CA ASP A 46 -7.87 13.33 -1.57
C ASP A 46 -9.37 13.25 -1.20
N TYR A 47 -9.78 12.16 -0.54
CA TYR A 47 -11.15 11.96 -0.10
C TYR A 47 -11.41 12.50 1.31
N HIS A 48 -10.54 13.35 1.86
CA HIS A 48 -10.89 14.09 3.07
C HIS A 48 -12.19 14.89 2.86
N SER A 49 -13.07 14.85 3.86
CA SER A 49 -14.32 15.65 3.88
C SER A 49 -14.18 16.93 4.70
N LEU A 50 -13.11 17.03 5.50
CA LEU A 50 -12.76 18.20 6.29
C LEU A 50 -11.31 18.58 6.01
N ASP A 51 -11.04 19.85 5.80
CA ASP A 51 -9.68 20.37 5.62
C ASP A 51 -8.90 20.42 6.94
N ARG A 52 -7.64 20.90 6.91
CA ARG A 52 -6.79 20.93 8.11
C ARG A 52 -7.35 21.81 9.23
N GLU A 53 -7.94 22.95 8.91
CA GLU A 53 -8.48 23.90 9.89
C GLU A 53 -9.84 23.43 10.42
N GLU A 54 -10.68 22.88 9.55
CA GLU A 54 -11.97 22.29 9.93
C GLU A 54 -11.78 21.12 10.89
N ARG A 55 -10.83 20.21 10.62
CA ARG A 55 -10.50 19.09 11.53
C ARG A 55 -10.04 19.57 12.91
N LYS A 56 -9.25 20.64 12.98
CA LYS A 56 -8.85 21.26 14.25
C LYS A 56 -10.06 21.83 15.00
N ALA A 57 -10.95 22.53 14.30
CA ALA A 57 -12.14 23.13 14.89
C ALA A 57 -13.07 22.09 15.53
N VAL A 58 -13.23 20.92 14.89
CA VAL A 58 -14.05 19.82 15.41
C VAL A 58 -13.28 18.82 16.28
N LYS A 59 -11.96 19.03 16.48
CA LYS A 59 -11.07 18.21 17.30
C LYS A 59 -11.05 16.72 16.90
N ILE A 60 -10.97 16.44 15.60
CA ILE A 60 -10.77 15.06 15.10
C ILE A 60 -9.50 14.96 14.24
N THR A 61 -8.87 13.79 14.26
CA THR A 61 -7.71 13.51 13.42
C THR A 61 -8.16 13.13 12.00
N PRO A 62 -7.27 13.22 10.98
CA PRO A 62 -7.58 12.69 9.65
C PRO A 62 -7.83 11.17 9.63
N LEU A 63 -7.43 10.44 10.69
CA LEU A 63 -7.66 9.01 10.86
C LEU A 63 -9.13 8.70 11.18
N HIS A 64 -9.86 9.67 11.73
CA HIS A 64 -11.26 9.49 12.08
C HIS A 64 -12.11 9.38 10.79
N PRO A 65 -12.97 8.34 10.62
CA PRO A 65 -13.75 8.15 9.39
C PRO A 65 -14.63 9.35 9.01
N ARG A 66 -15.19 10.07 10.00
CA ARG A 66 -15.92 11.34 9.79
C ARG A 66 -15.14 12.46 9.11
N ALA A 67 -13.80 12.38 9.06
CA ALA A 67 -12.96 13.32 8.32
C ALA A 67 -12.77 12.92 6.85
N ASN A 68 -13.42 11.84 6.38
CA ASN A 68 -13.23 11.24 5.08
C ASN A 68 -14.57 10.96 4.39
N ASN A 69 -14.69 11.33 3.12
CA ASN A 69 -15.79 11.00 2.25
C ASN A 69 -15.60 9.60 1.64
N LEU A 70 -15.66 8.57 2.49
CA LEU A 70 -15.50 7.17 2.06
C LEU A 70 -16.65 6.69 1.17
N GLY A 71 -17.82 7.33 1.22
CA GLY A 71 -18.93 7.07 0.30
C GLY A 71 -18.56 7.38 -1.15
N LEU A 72 -17.98 8.56 -1.39
CA LEU A 72 -17.46 8.93 -2.71
C LEU A 72 -16.31 8.01 -3.15
N ALA A 73 -15.42 7.63 -2.23
CA ALA A 73 -14.36 6.68 -2.54
C ALA A 73 -14.91 5.32 -3.02
N ILE A 74 -15.95 4.79 -2.38
CA ILE A 74 -16.63 3.55 -2.80
C ILE A 74 -17.18 3.67 -4.22
N GLU A 75 -17.91 4.75 -4.51
CA GLU A 75 -18.47 5.01 -5.84
C GLU A 75 -17.35 5.08 -6.89
N HIS A 76 -16.30 5.84 -6.62
CA HIS A 76 -15.17 6.00 -7.52
C HIS A 76 -14.43 4.69 -7.79
N MET A 77 -14.14 3.89 -6.75
CA MET A 77 -13.47 2.61 -6.93
C MET A 77 -14.34 1.62 -7.72
N TRP A 78 -15.65 1.63 -7.48
CA TRP A 78 -16.58 0.84 -8.27
C TRP A 78 -16.57 1.26 -9.74
N LEU A 79 -16.67 2.57 -10.04
CA LEU A 79 -16.62 3.10 -11.41
C LEU A 79 -15.31 2.74 -12.12
N LEU A 80 -14.17 2.93 -11.45
CA LEU A 80 -12.86 2.59 -12.01
C LEU A 80 -12.73 1.09 -12.30
N LYS A 81 -13.20 0.22 -11.39
CA LYS A 81 -13.23 -1.24 -11.61
C LYS A 81 -14.03 -1.63 -12.85
N GLN A 82 -15.05 -0.86 -13.21
CA GLN A 82 -15.85 -1.03 -14.44
C GLN A 82 -15.25 -0.35 -15.68
N GLY A 83 -14.00 0.14 -15.61
CA GLY A 83 -13.36 0.84 -16.73
C GLY A 83 -14.01 2.19 -17.03
N ARG A 84 -14.55 2.89 -16.02
CA ARG A 84 -15.14 4.24 -16.18
C ARG A 84 -14.27 5.29 -15.50
N LYS A 85 -14.11 6.45 -16.15
CA LYS A 85 -13.42 7.60 -15.58
C LYS A 85 -14.21 8.23 -14.43
N ILE A 86 -13.51 8.87 -13.51
CA ILE A 86 -14.06 9.57 -12.34
C ILE A 86 -13.56 11.01 -12.30
N LEU A 87 -14.27 11.89 -11.62
CA LEU A 87 -13.81 13.25 -11.29
C LEU A 87 -13.36 13.24 -9.82
N LYS A 88 -12.08 12.99 -9.60
CA LYS A 88 -11.50 12.79 -8.26
C LYS A 88 -11.24 14.14 -7.60
N PRO A 89 -11.58 14.33 -6.31
CA PRO A 89 -11.12 15.48 -5.55
C PRO A 89 -9.59 15.55 -5.45
N ILE A 90 -9.07 16.70 -5.03
CA ILE A 90 -7.66 16.88 -4.72
C ILE A 90 -7.55 17.50 -3.33
N TYR A 91 -6.67 16.94 -2.50
CA TYR A 91 -6.27 17.53 -1.22
C TYR A 91 -4.80 17.97 -1.27
N ASP A 92 -4.56 19.27 -1.12
CA ASP A 92 -3.22 19.83 -1.15
C ASP A 92 -2.58 19.78 0.24
N HIS A 93 -1.54 18.95 0.39
CA HIS A 93 -0.81 18.81 1.66
C HIS A 93 -0.02 20.05 2.07
N SER A 94 0.35 20.93 1.13
CA SER A 94 1.10 22.15 1.41
C SER A 94 0.23 23.18 2.12
N THR A 95 -0.97 23.44 1.57
CA THR A 95 -1.94 24.39 2.12
C THR A 95 -2.87 23.74 3.16
N GLY A 96 -3.06 22.43 3.09
CA GLY A 96 -4.01 21.68 3.91
C GLY A 96 -5.47 21.91 3.52
N ARG A 97 -5.73 22.24 2.24
CA ARG A 97 -7.04 22.63 1.69
C ARG A 97 -7.41 21.79 0.46
N PHE A 98 -8.68 21.84 0.09
CA PHE A 98 -9.18 21.22 -1.14
C PHE A 98 -8.79 22.03 -2.38
N GLY A 99 -8.37 21.31 -3.43
CA GLY A 99 -8.04 21.86 -4.74
C GLY A 99 -9.14 21.61 -5.78
N GLU A 100 -8.87 22.01 -7.03
CA GLU A 100 -9.74 21.67 -8.16
C GLU A 100 -9.71 20.17 -8.44
N PRO A 101 -10.86 19.51 -8.68
CA PRO A 101 -10.89 18.09 -8.95
C PRO A 101 -10.30 17.76 -10.32
N GLU A 102 -9.74 16.55 -10.46
CA GLU A 102 -9.13 16.08 -11.71
C GLU A 102 -9.84 14.85 -12.29
N TRP A 103 -9.82 14.73 -13.61
CA TRP A 103 -10.29 13.52 -14.28
C TRP A 103 -9.26 12.41 -14.16
N VAL A 104 -9.68 11.26 -13.64
CA VAL A 104 -8.86 10.03 -13.61
C VAL A 104 -9.47 9.03 -14.59
N CYS A 105 -8.70 8.66 -15.61
CA CYS A 105 -9.08 7.62 -16.56
C CYS A 105 -8.53 6.25 -16.10
N PRO A 106 -9.24 5.15 -16.37
CA PRO A 106 -8.71 3.81 -16.16
C PRO A 106 -7.46 3.56 -17.01
N VAL A 107 -6.43 3.00 -16.37
CA VAL A 107 -5.18 2.50 -16.98
C VAL A 107 -4.94 1.07 -16.48
N PRO A 108 -4.00 0.28 -17.02
CA PRO A 108 -3.87 -1.13 -16.67
C PRO A 108 -3.81 -1.44 -15.16
N TYR A 109 -3.17 -0.59 -14.37
CA TYR A 109 -3.09 -0.70 -12.91
C TYR A 109 -3.55 0.58 -12.21
N ILE A 110 -4.40 0.46 -11.21
CA ILE A 110 -4.77 1.58 -10.32
C ILE A 110 -4.35 1.20 -8.91
N ILE A 111 -3.44 1.98 -8.34
CA ILE A 111 -2.91 1.76 -6.99
C ILE A 111 -3.48 2.83 -6.07
N CYS A 112 -4.34 2.38 -5.17
CA CYS A 112 -4.99 3.20 -4.16
C CYS A 112 -4.23 3.06 -2.84
N GLU A 113 -3.71 4.15 -2.31
CA GLU A 113 -2.96 4.15 -1.05
C GLU A 113 -3.56 5.12 -0.05
N GLY A 114 -3.49 4.79 1.24
CA GLY A 114 -3.75 5.74 2.30
C GLY A 114 -4.23 5.10 3.59
N LEU A 115 -4.94 5.89 4.40
CA LEU A 115 -5.37 5.47 5.73
C LEU A 115 -6.56 4.50 5.71
N HIS A 116 -7.46 4.61 4.72
CA HIS A 116 -8.78 3.97 4.73
C HIS A 116 -9.13 3.24 3.43
N THR A 117 -8.12 2.76 2.69
CA THR A 117 -8.31 2.21 1.34
C THR A 117 -9.29 1.06 1.29
N PHE A 118 -9.47 0.29 2.37
CA PHE A 118 -10.46 -0.78 2.47
C PHE A 118 -11.14 -0.82 3.85
N TYR A 119 -11.50 0.35 4.36
CA TYR A 119 -12.12 0.53 5.67
C TYR A 119 -13.47 -0.19 5.80
N PHE A 120 -14.31 -0.09 4.78
CA PHE A 120 -15.56 -0.84 4.69
C PHE A 120 -15.40 -2.07 3.81
N ASN A 121 -16.07 -3.17 4.17
CA ASN A 121 -16.05 -4.39 3.36
C ASN A 121 -16.51 -4.14 1.90
N VAL A 122 -17.51 -3.27 1.69
CA VAL A 122 -17.98 -2.89 0.34
C VAL A 122 -16.91 -2.19 -0.50
N LEU A 123 -15.96 -1.51 0.15
CA LEU A 123 -14.79 -0.93 -0.49
C LEU A 123 -13.70 -1.99 -0.71
N ALA A 124 -13.47 -2.87 0.29
CA ALA A 124 -12.50 -3.95 0.22
C ALA A 124 -12.73 -4.88 -0.98
N ILE A 125 -13.99 -5.27 -1.26
CA ILE A 125 -14.32 -6.16 -2.38
C ILE A 125 -14.10 -5.52 -3.77
N GLN A 126 -13.82 -4.22 -3.84
CA GLN A 126 -13.48 -3.56 -5.11
C GLN A 126 -12.06 -3.88 -5.57
N TYR A 127 -11.13 -4.22 -4.67
CA TYR A 127 -9.74 -4.48 -5.04
C TYR A 127 -9.51 -5.93 -5.48
N ASP A 128 -8.60 -6.10 -6.44
CA ASP A 128 -8.08 -7.40 -6.86
C ASP A 128 -6.94 -7.88 -5.95
N LEU A 129 -6.20 -6.94 -5.34
CA LEU A 129 -5.19 -7.21 -4.32
C LEU A 129 -5.25 -6.14 -3.21
N LYS A 130 -5.24 -6.59 -1.95
CA LYS A 130 -5.25 -5.75 -0.75
C LYS A 130 -3.97 -5.98 0.05
N ILE A 131 -3.18 -4.93 0.20
CA ILE A 131 -1.94 -4.94 0.95
C ILE A 131 -2.12 -4.07 2.19
N TYR A 132 -1.90 -4.63 3.37
CA TYR A 132 -1.70 -3.82 4.57
C TYR A 132 -0.21 -3.56 4.73
N TYR A 133 0.20 -2.30 4.78
CA TYR A 133 1.59 -1.87 4.83
C TYR A 133 1.90 -1.26 6.19
N ASP A 134 2.62 -2.03 7.00
CA ASP A 134 2.97 -1.66 8.37
C ASP A 134 4.48 -1.46 8.53
N THR A 135 4.84 -0.75 9.59
CA THR A 135 6.22 -0.45 9.94
C THR A 135 6.31 -0.47 11.45
N ASP A 136 7.32 -1.16 11.99
CA ASP A 136 7.54 -1.21 13.43
C ASP A 136 7.59 0.19 14.02
N LEU A 137 6.99 0.33 15.20
CA LEU A 137 6.88 1.61 15.90
C LEU A 137 8.25 2.26 16.13
N GLU A 138 9.25 1.46 16.48
CA GLU A 138 10.64 1.92 16.64
C GLU A 138 11.16 2.57 15.36
N LEU A 139 10.97 1.94 14.21
CA LEU A 139 11.41 2.47 12.92
C LEU A 139 10.63 3.74 12.54
N LYS A 140 9.31 3.79 12.80
CA LYS A 140 8.51 5.01 12.63
C LYS A 140 9.02 6.17 13.50
N ILE A 141 9.38 5.89 14.76
CA ILE A 141 9.93 6.88 15.69
C ILE A 141 11.28 7.39 15.16
N ILE A 142 12.19 6.49 14.77
CA ILE A 142 13.51 6.84 14.22
C ILE A 142 13.35 7.76 13.00
N TRP A 143 12.52 7.38 12.03
CA TRP A 143 12.29 8.18 10.82
C TRP A 143 11.63 9.52 11.11
N LYS A 144 10.69 9.57 12.05
CA LYS A 144 10.01 10.82 12.42
C LYS A 144 10.97 11.77 13.16
N ILE A 145 11.78 11.26 14.08
CA ILE A 145 12.84 12.03 14.75
C ILE A 145 13.86 12.54 13.73
N GLN A 146 14.38 11.67 12.86
CA GLN A 146 15.34 12.07 11.82
C GLN A 146 14.77 13.18 10.94
N ARG A 147 13.53 13.06 10.48
CA ARG A 147 12.88 14.10 9.66
C ARG A 147 12.65 15.40 10.42
N ASP A 148 12.06 15.34 11.61
CA ASP A 148 11.55 16.54 12.30
C ASP A 148 12.60 17.24 13.19
N VAL A 149 13.60 16.51 13.68
CA VAL A 149 14.71 17.10 14.48
C VAL A 149 15.78 17.69 13.57
N LEU A 150 16.16 17.02 12.47
CA LEU A 150 17.19 17.54 11.56
C LEU A 150 16.70 18.73 10.73
N ASP A 151 15.44 18.75 10.29
CA ASP A 151 14.95 19.80 9.38
C ASP A 151 14.22 20.96 10.06
N ARG A 152 13.72 20.80 11.31
CA ARG A 152 12.75 21.75 11.90
C ARG A 152 12.95 22.10 13.37
N GLY A 153 13.98 21.55 14.04
CA GLY A 153 14.32 21.90 15.43
C GLY A 153 13.25 21.53 16.46
N TYR A 154 12.43 20.52 16.19
CA TYR A 154 11.44 20.03 17.15
C TYR A 154 12.10 19.27 18.31
N PHE A 155 11.54 19.42 19.51
CA PHE A 155 11.89 18.61 20.69
C PHE A 155 11.32 17.18 20.55
N ALA A 156 12.14 16.17 20.83
CA ALA A 156 11.76 14.76 20.68
C ALA A 156 10.50 14.39 21.50
N GLU A 157 10.26 15.07 22.61
CA GLU A 157 9.06 14.88 23.44
C GLU A 157 7.76 15.15 22.68
N LYS A 158 7.72 16.22 21.86
CA LYS A 158 6.53 16.59 21.09
C LYS A 158 6.22 15.56 20.00
N VAL A 159 7.27 15.00 19.39
CA VAL A 159 7.13 13.92 18.39
C VAL A 159 6.48 12.69 19.02
N ILE A 160 6.90 12.32 20.23
CA ILE A 160 6.37 11.17 20.98
C ILE A 160 4.91 11.41 21.41
N GLU A 161 4.58 12.62 21.86
CA GLU A 161 3.22 13.00 22.25
C GLU A 161 2.24 12.89 21.08
N GLU A 162 2.59 13.47 19.92
CA GLU A 162 1.79 13.34 18.70
C GLU A 162 1.59 11.88 18.26
N ILE A 163 2.63 11.04 18.40
CA ILE A 163 2.50 9.60 18.12
C ILE A 163 1.47 9.00 19.07
N ARG A 164 1.59 9.23 20.38
CA ARG A 164 0.66 8.70 21.40
C ARG A 164 -0.78 9.13 21.17
N GLU A 165 -1.01 10.39 20.81
CA GLU A 165 -2.35 10.91 20.52
C GLU A 165 -2.99 10.17 19.34
N ARG A 166 -2.22 9.89 18.28
CA ARG A 166 -2.72 9.21 17.08
C ARG A 166 -2.86 7.70 17.26
N GLN A 167 -2.14 7.08 18.20
CA GLN A 167 -2.18 5.64 18.43
C GLN A 167 -3.59 5.10 18.70
N LYS A 168 -4.42 5.85 19.44
CA LYS A 168 -5.80 5.43 19.70
C LYS A 168 -6.60 5.34 18.41
N ASP A 169 -6.50 6.36 17.55
CA ASP A 169 -7.24 6.41 16.29
C ASP A 169 -6.69 5.41 15.26
N ILE A 170 -5.37 5.15 15.25
CA ILE A 170 -4.77 4.11 14.40
C ILE A 170 -5.36 2.74 14.76
N ARG A 171 -5.36 2.36 16.04
CA ARG A 171 -5.93 1.09 16.51
C ARG A 171 -7.43 0.95 16.21
N ASN A 172 -8.17 2.05 16.29
CA ASN A 172 -9.62 2.03 16.10
C ASN A 172 -10.04 2.11 14.63
N PHE A 173 -9.27 2.82 13.79
CA PHE A 173 -9.73 3.21 12.46
C PHE A 173 -8.82 2.78 11.31
N VAL A 174 -7.57 2.41 11.57
CA VAL A 174 -6.63 1.98 10.52
C VAL A 174 -6.32 0.50 10.62
N GLU A 175 -5.80 0.04 11.76
CA GLU A 175 -5.39 -1.35 12.00
C GLU A 175 -6.46 -2.42 11.71
N PRO A 176 -7.76 -2.20 12.01
CA PRO A 176 -8.78 -3.20 11.73
C PRO A 176 -8.87 -3.61 10.26
N GLN A 177 -8.40 -2.78 9.34
CA GLN A 177 -8.38 -3.10 7.91
C GLN A 177 -7.47 -4.28 7.57
N SER A 178 -6.45 -4.56 8.39
CA SER A 178 -5.54 -5.69 8.19
C SER A 178 -6.25 -7.04 8.09
N GLN A 179 -7.43 -7.19 8.72
CA GLN A 179 -8.26 -8.40 8.61
C GLN A 179 -8.72 -8.68 7.17
N TYR A 180 -8.88 -7.63 6.36
CA TYR A 180 -9.28 -7.72 4.96
C TYR A 180 -8.10 -7.89 4.02
N ALA A 181 -6.85 -7.73 4.48
CA ALA A 181 -5.69 -7.76 3.60
C ALA A 181 -5.40 -9.19 3.11
N ASP A 182 -4.95 -9.28 1.86
CA ASP A 182 -4.45 -10.51 1.27
C ASP A 182 -2.98 -10.74 1.66
N ILE A 183 -2.22 -9.64 1.74
CA ILE A 183 -0.81 -9.59 2.11
C ILE A 183 -0.61 -8.48 3.16
N LEU A 184 0.16 -8.78 4.19
CA LEU A 184 0.67 -7.79 5.15
C LEU A 184 2.18 -7.68 4.94
N LEU A 185 2.65 -6.49 4.55
CA LEU A 185 4.08 -6.18 4.47
C LEU A 185 4.46 -5.38 5.70
N LYS A 186 5.37 -5.91 6.51
CA LYS A 186 5.80 -5.25 7.74
C LYS A 186 7.30 -4.98 7.70
N LEU A 187 7.66 -3.70 7.68
CA LEU A 187 9.05 -3.26 7.80
C LEU A 187 9.51 -3.31 9.26
N ARG A 188 10.67 -3.90 9.51
CA ARG A 188 11.21 -4.09 10.87
C ARG A 188 12.70 -3.79 10.90
N LEU A 189 13.16 -3.22 12.00
CA LEU A 189 14.59 -3.10 12.26
C LEU A 189 15.12 -4.47 12.66
N HIS A 190 16.09 -5.00 11.91
CA HIS A 190 16.64 -6.33 12.13
C HIS A 190 18.02 -6.28 12.83
N SER A 191 18.83 -5.29 12.48
CA SER A 191 20.10 -4.97 13.12
C SER A 191 20.38 -3.46 12.97
N ASP A 192 21.47 -2.97 13.55
CA ASP A 192 21.87 -1.55 13.46
C ASP A 192 21.92 -1.10 11.99
N ASN A 193 20.89 -0.34 11.59
CA ASN A 193 20.63 0.19 10.24
C ASN A 193 20.23 -0.80 9.14
N PHE A 194 19.80 -2.02 9.47
CA PHE A 194 19.24 -2.93 8.46
C PHE A 194 17.74 -3.14 8.63
N ILE A 195 16.98 -2.86 7.57
CA ILE A 195 15.52 -3.00 7.55
C ILE A 195 15.17 -4.31 6.84
N ALA A 196 14.61 -5.25 7.59
CA ALA A 196 14.02 -6.46 7.04
C ALA A 196 12.55 -6.21 6.65
N VAL A 197 12.05 -7.06 5.75
CA VAL A 197 10.63 -7.13 5.44
C VAL A 197 10.09 -8.47 5.92
N GLN A 198 9.04 -8.43 6.73
CA GLN A 198 8.20 -9.59 6.96
C GLN A 198 7.05 -9.56 5.95
N TRP A 199 7.01 -10.59 5.11
CA TRP A 199 5.88 -10.86 4.25
C TRP A 199 4.93 -11.81 4.97
N ASN A 200 3.71 -11.34 5.19
CA ASN A 200 2.70 -12.11 5.87
C ASN A 200 1.56 -12.37 4.90
N GLU A 201 1.10 -13.62 4.83
CA GLU A 201 -0.10 -13.99 4.08
C GLU A 201 -1.05 -14.85 4.91
N SER A 202 -2.32 -14.89 4.52
CA SER A 202 -3.31 -15.77 5.14
C SER A 202 -2.82 -17.22 5.20
N THR A 203 -3.17 -17.97 6.23
CA THR A 203 -2.87 -19.41 6.28
C THR A 203 -3.48 -20.21 5.12
N ASP A 204 -4.53 -19.66 4.52
CA ASP A 204 -5.25 -20.25 3.38
C ASP A 204 -4.84 -19.63 2.03
N SER A 205 -3.85 -18.73 2.04
CA SER A 205 -3.26 -18.10 0.85
C SER A 205 -1.85 -18.64 0.64
N HIS A 206 -1.39 -18.60 -0.62
CA HIS A 206 -0.07 -19.09 -1.02
C HIS A 206 0.63 -18.11 -1.97
N TRP A 207 0.50 -16.80 -1.75
CA TRP A 207 1.07 -15.81 -2.68
C TRP A 207 2.60 -15.92 -2.74
N PHE A 208 3.26 -15.95 -1.58
CA PHE A 208 4.71 -16.03 -1.47
C PHE A 208 5.22 -17.40 -1.92
N GLU A 209 4.57 -18.47 -1.45
CA GLU A 209 4.96 -19.84 -1.81
C GLU A 209 4.86 -20.09 -3.32
N ASN A 210 3.81 -19.57 -3.98
CA ASN A 210 3.66 -19.69 -5.43
C ASN A 210 4.74 -18.93 -6.21
N LEU A 211 5.34 -17.90 -5.61
CA LEU A 211 6.46 -17.17 -6.19
C LEU A 211 7.80 -17.86 -5.99
N LEU A 212 7.93 -18.89 -5.15
CA LEU A 212 9.18 -19.63 -5.00
C LEU A 212 9.42 -20.54 -6.21
N ASN A 213 10.68 -20.61 -6.66
CA ASN A 213 11.10 -21.62 -7.65
C ASN A 213 11.14 -23.03 -7.05
N GLU A 214 11.56 -23.13 -5.78
CA GLU A 214 11.60 -24.37 -5.02
C GLU A 214 10.66 -24.25 -3.81
N PRO A 215 9.45 -24.84 -3.86
CA PRO A 215 8.51 -24.83 -2.74
C PRO A 215 9.13 -25.41 -1.47
N GLY A 216 8.85 -24.80 -0.32
CA GLY A 216 9.41 -25.21 0.98
C GLY A 216 10.87 -24.82 1.23
N SER A 217 11.53 -24.12 0.31
CA SER A 217 12.92 -23.64 0.47
C SER A 217 13.07 -22.44 1.42
N TRP A 218 11.98 -21.92 1.97
CA TRP A 218 11.97 -20.75 2.84
C TRP A 218 11.40 -21.07 4.22
N GLU A 219 12.07 -20.60 5.26
CA GLU A 219 11.58 -20.75 6.63
C GLU A 219 10.30 -19.94 6.83
N VAL A 220 9.25 -20.62 7.28
CA VAL A 220 7.95 -20.03 7.58
C VAL A 220 7.60 -20.31 9.03
N PHE A 221 7.10 -19.28 9.72
CA PHE A 221 6.47 -19.44 11.02
C PHE A 221 5.09 -18.78 11.02
N GLN A 222 4.30 -19.03 12.05
CA GLN A 222 2.95 -18.48 12.13
C GLN A 222 2.84 -17.45 13.26
N GLU A 223 2.19 -16.33 12.96
CA GLU A 223 1.97 -15.23 13.92
C GLU A 223 0.51 -14.76 13.86
N TRP A 224 0.02 -14.19 14.96
CA TRP A 224 -1.27 -13.52 14.99
C TRP A 224 -1.12 -12.02 14.78
N TYR A 225 -1.86 -11.48 13.83
CA TYR A 225 -1.93 -10.04 13.57
C TYR A 225 -3.34 -9.66 13.12
N GLY A 226 -3.88 -8.56 13.67
CA GLY A 226 -5.19 -8.04 13.26
C GLY A 226 -6.35 -9.03 13.47
N GLY A 227 -6.26 -9.92 14.46
CA GLY A 227 -7.28 -10.94 14.74
C GLY A 227 -7.26 -12.16 13.79
N LYS A 228 -6.23 -12.29 12.96
CA LYS A 228 -6.05 -13.40 12.01
C LYS A 228 -4.68 -14.05 12.19
N LYS A 229 -4.58 -15.35 11.88
CA LYS A 229 -3.33 -16.09 11.84
C LYS A 229 -2.68 -15.95 10.46
N TRP A 230 -1.38 -15.71 10.42
CA TRP A 230 -0.61 -15.45 9.20
C TRP A 230 0.55 -16.42 9.10
N ASN A 231 0.87 -16.85 7.88
CA ASN A 231 2.17 -17.43 7.53
C ASN A 231 3.15 -16.27 7.29
N VAL A 232 4.31 -16.31 7.93
CA VAL A 232 5.29 -15.22 7.94
C VAL A 232 6.59 -15.68 7.30
N TYR A 233 7.01 -14.97 6.26
CA TYR A 233 8.26 -15.16 5.54
C TYR A 233 9.16 -13.93 5.78
N SER A 234 10.34 -14.17 6.33
CA SER A 234 11.29 -13.09 6.65
C SER A 234 12.29 -12.88 5.52
N ILE A 235 12.32 -11.68 4.94
CA ILE A 235 13.36 -11.23 4.02
C ILE A 235 14.30 -10.31 4.81
N ALA A 236 15.33 -10.91 5.42
CA ALA A 236 16.22 -10.24 6.36
C ALA A 236 17.68 -10.19 5.89
N ARG A 237 17.91 -10.28 4.58
CA ARG A 237 19.23 -10.10 3.96
C ARG A 237 19.12 -9.43 2.61
N LYS A 238 20.25 -8.96 2.09
CA LYS A 238 20.35 -8.51 0.71
C LYS A 238 20.48 -9.69 -0.24
N PHE A 239 20.10 -9.46 -1.50
CA PHE A 239 20.15 -10.46 -2.55
C PHE A 239 20.91 -9.92 -3.75
N THR A 240 21.73 -10.76 -4.39
CA THR A 240 22.14 -10.45 -5.77
C THR A 240 20.98 -10.69 -6.74
N LEU A 241 21.00 -10.07 -7.92
CA LEU A 241 19.96 -10.32 -8.92
C LEU A 241 19.85 -11.81 -9.30
N ASP A 242 20.97 -12.52 -9.38
CA ASP A 242 20.99 -13.96 -9.70
C ASP A 242 20.43 -14.82 -8.56
N GLU A 243 20.59 -14.40 -7.30
CA GLU A 243 19.93 -15.05 -6.17
C GLU A 243 18.43 -14.83 -6.24
N VAL A 244 17.97 -13.60 -6.49
CA VAL A 244 16.54 -13.32 -6.64
C VAL A 244 15.91 -14.19 -7.73
N LYS A 245 16.55 -14.29 -8.90
CA LYS A 245 16.06 -15.12 -10.01
C LYS A 245 16.10 -16.62 -9.71
N ARG A 246 17.04 -17.08 -8.88
CA ARG A 246 17.12 -18.48 -8.45
C ARG A 246 16.08 -18.80 -7.38
N SER A 247 15.81 -17.88 -6.47
CA SER A 247 14.84 -18.07 -5.39
C SER A 247 13.40 -17.88 -5.82
N PHE A 248 13.13 -16.92 -6.71
CA PHE A 248 11.78 -16.47 -7.03
C PHE A 248 11.49 -16.47 -8.53
N LYS A 249 10.22 -16.75 -8.86
CA LYS A 249 9.61 -16.62 -10.20
C LYS A 249 9.36 -15.15 -10.53
N ILE A 250 10.41 -14.35 -10.65
CA ILE A 250 10.29 -12.93 -11.02
C ILE A 250 9.99 -12.79 -12.51
N ASP A 251 9.09 -11.86 -12.85
CA ASP A 251 8.81 -11.51 -14.22
C ASP A 251 10.06 -10.99 -14.96
N SER A 252 10.41 -11.64 -16.07
CA SER A 252 11.62 -11.37 -16.84
C SER A 252 11.67 -9.98 -17.49
N SER A 253 10.54 -9.27 -17.59
CA SER A 253 10.46 -7.94 -18.20
C SER A 253 10.90 -6.81 -17.26
N PHE A 254 11.07 -7.07 -15.95
CA PHE A 254 11.56 -6.06 -15.02
C PHE A 254 13.04 -5.71 -15.29
N ARG A 255 13.31 -4.42 -15.45
CA ARG A 255 14.66 -3.89 -15.63
C ARG A 255 15.23 -3.45 -14.29
N ILE A 256 16.06 -4.31 -13.69
CA ILE A 256 16.73 -4.06 -12.41
C ILE A 256 18.17 -3.61 -12.70
N LYS A 257 18.58 -2.46 -12.16
CA LYS A 257 19.93 -1.90 -12.37
C LYS A 257 20.86 -2.18 -11.20
N GLU A 258 20.28 -2.44 -10.04
CA GLU A 258 20.94 -2.69 -8.77
C GLU A 258 21.65 -4.05 -8.81
N LYS A 259 22.94 -4.07 -8.46
CA LYS A 259 23.70 -5.32 -8.34
C LYS A 259 23.32 -6.10 -7.09
N GLU A 260 22.93 -5.37 -6.05
CA GLU A 260 22.53 -5.88 -4.75
C GLU A 260 21.18 -5.24 -4.39
N LEU A 261 20.21 -6.07 -4.04
CA LEU A 261 18.84 -5.68 -3.79
C LEU A 261 18.55 -5.76 -2.28
N GLU A 262 18.06 -4.65 -1.74
CA GLU A 262 17.55 -4.58 -0.38
C GLU A 262 16.24 -5.38 -0.23
N PRO A 263 15.91 -5.92 0.96
CA PRO A 263 14.66 -6.66 1.22
C PRO A 263 13.39 -6.00 0.70
N TYR A 264 13.33 -4.68 0.83
CA TYR A 264 12.22 -3.86 0.37
C TYR A 264 12.05 -3.90 -1.16
N LEU A 265 13.15 -3.83 -1.92
CA LEU A 265 13.11 -3.90 -3.38
C LEU A 265 12.74 -5.31 -3.84
N VAL A 266 13.25 -6.35 -3.18
CA VAL A 266 12.85 -7.75 -3.42
C VAL A 266 11.34 -7.90 -3.22
N SER A 267 10.81 -7.40 -2.09
CA SER A 267 9.36 -7.44 -1.82
C SER A 267 8.53 -6.70 -2.87
N SER A 268 9.03 -5.56 -3.35
CA SER A 268 8.38 -4.78 -4.41
C SER A 268 8.34 -5.54 -5.74
N LEU A 269 9.42 -6.27 -6.09
CA LEU A 269 9.47 -7.13 -7.28
C LEU A 269 8.48 -8.29 -7.19
N LEU A 270 8.36 -8.92 -6.02
CA LEU A 270 7.40 -9.99 -5.78
C LEU A 270 5.96 -9.49 -5.96
N ILE A 271 5.62 -8.34 -5.39
CA ILE A 271 4.30 -7.72 -5.57
C ILE A 271 4.06 -7.33 -7.03
N ALA A 272 5.01 -6.68 -7.70
CA ALA A 272 4.87 -6.33 -9.10
C ALA A 272 4.66 -7.57 -9.99
N THR A 273 5.33 -8.68 -9.67
CA THR A 273 5.12 -9.98 -10.34
C THR A 273 3.69 -10.48 -10.16
N ILE A 274 3.15 -10.44 -8.93
CA ILE A 274 1.75 -10.80 -8.65
C ILE A 274 0.79 -9.92 -9.46
N LEU A 275 1.04 -8.62 -9.52
CA LEU A 275 0.18 -7.68 -10.26
C LEU A 275 0.14 -8.00 -11.76
N LYS A 276 1.27 -8.35 -12.37
CA LYS A 276 1.31 -8.82 -13.77
C LYS A 276 0.55 -10.13 -13.97
N GLN A 277 0.70 -11.10 -13.06
CA GLN A 277 -0.07 -12.35 -13.11
C GLN A 277 -1.58 -12.10 -13.02
N ILE A 278 -2.02 -11.18 -12.16
CA ILE A 278 -3.43 -10.78 -12.07
C ILE A 278 -3.89 -10.12 -13.37
N ARG A 279 -3.06 -9.25 -13.97
CA ARG A 279 -3.37 -8.61 -15.25
C ARG A 279 -3.54 -9.64 -16.37
N ASP A 280 -2.60 -10.56 -16.52
CA ASP A 280 -2.67 -11.62 -17.52
C ASP A 280 -3.93 -12.49 -17.38
N LEU A 281 -4.37 -12.73 -16.14
CA LEU A 281 -5.62 -13.45 -15.87
C LEU A 281 -6.86 -12.64 -16.23
N LYS A 282 -6.84 -11.31 -16.09
CA LYS A 282 -7.93 -10.45 -16.55
C LYS A 282 -8.01 -10.41 -18.07
N ASP A 283 -6.87 -10.25 -18.73
CA ASP A 283 -6.78 -10.23 -20.20
C ASP A 283 -7.32 -11.54 -20.79
N LYS A 284 -6.96 -12.69 -20.22
CA LYS A 284 -7.47 -14.01 -20.66
C LYS A 284 -8.97 -14.24 -20.41
N LYS A 285 -9.62 -13.45 -19.56
CA LYS A 285 -11.07 -13.52 -19.29
C LYS A 285 -11.87 -12.54 -20.15
N GLU A 286 -11.21 -11.55 -20.75
CA GLU A 286 -11.79 -10.60 -21.70
C GLU A 286 -11.71 -11.11 -23.16
N VAL A 287 -10.78 -12.03 -23.46
CA VAL A 287 -10.68 -12.80 -24.73
C VAL A 287 -11.61 -14.00 -24.73
#